data_AF-A0A947HVL6-F1
#
_entry.id   AF-A0A947HVL6-F1
#
_cell.length_a   1.000
_cell.length_b   1.000
_cell.length_c   1.000
_cell.angle_alpha   90.00
_cell.angle_beta   90.00
_cell.angle_gamma   90.00
#
_symmetry.space_group_name_H-M   'P 1'
#
loop_
_entity.id
_entity.type
_entity.pdbx_description
1 polymer ?
#
loop_
_entity_poly.entity_id
_entity_poly.type
_entity_poly.pdbx_seq_one_letter_code
_entity_poly.pdbx_strand_id
1 'polypeptide(L)'
;MPSRTAWADAYIRQARSDWSLFRELHDRDDVSRAHVLHYLQMATEKLAKAYRFRDTGAKEEELRSSHVGFERFLRLFLGSAEVVRRYAGRNAQYLRVRKECCHIARAIEQLTPSVDAETNPANTEHPWADGERVVAPVDHAFSHADLSTLPGGRLFLRVVGAALDEYEERP
;
A
#
# COMPACT_ATOMS: atom_id res chain seq x y z
N MET A 1 22.31 -0.77 18.34
CA MET A 1 20.98 -0.72 17.70
C MET A 1 21.08 -1.38 16.33
N PRO A 2 20.01 -2.03 15.82
CA PRO A 2 20.00 -2.60 14.47
C PRO A 2 20.39 -1.55 13.42
N SER A 3 21.02 -1.96 12.32
CA SER A 3 21.33 -1.05 11.21
C SER A 3 20.07 -0.70 10.42
N ARG A 4 20.11 0.40 9.65
CA ARG A 4 19.02 0.75 8.71
C ARG A 4 18.75 -0.36 7.70
N THR A 5 19.82 -0.98 7.18
CA THR A 5 19.73 -2.13 6.28
C THR A 5 18.99 -3.28 6.95
N ALA A 6 19.33 -3.62 8.20
CA ALA A 6 18.64 -4.70 8.92
C ALA A 6 17.13 -4.41 9.11
N TRP A 7 16.76 -3.14 9.35
CA TRP A 7 15.35 -2.73 9.36
C TRP A 7 14.70 -2.87 7.98
N ALA A 8 15.36 -2.39 6.94
CA ALA A 8 14.87 -2.44 5.57
C ALA A 8 14.62 -3.90 5.13
N ASP A 9 15.56 -4.80 5.42
CA ASP A 9 15.49 -6.24 5.17
C ASP A 9 14.36 -6.92 5.95
N ALA A 10 14.10 -6.49 7.19
CA ALA A 10 12.98 -6.99 7.97
C ALA A 10 11.63 -6.53 7.38
N TYR A 11 11.52 -5.25 7.02
CA TYR A 11 10.31 -4.70 6.43
C TYR A 11 9.98 -5.32 5.08
N ILE A 12 10.97 -5.51 4.20
CA ILE A 12 10.71 -6.11 2.87
C ILE A 12 10.28 -7.57 2.99
N ARG A 13 10.89 -8.35 3.90
CA ARG A 13 10.48 -9.75 4.15
C ARG A 13 9.03 -9.82 4.64
N GLN A 14 8.67 -8.94 5.58
CA GLN A 14 7.29 -8.90 6.07
C GLN A 14 6.32 -8.42 4.99
N ALA A 15 6.68 -7.40 4.20
CA ALA A 15 5.89 -6.92 3.07
C ALA A 15 5.60 -8.04 2.05
N ARG A 16 6.57 -8.90 1.76
CA ARG A 16 6.38 -10.08 0.90
C ARG A 16 5.44 -11.10 1.51
N SER A 17 5.58 -11.39 2.80
CA SER A 17 4.67 -12.31 3.50
C SER A 17 3.23 -11.82 3.42
N ASP A 18 3.00 -10.53 3.71
CA ASP A 18 1.67 -9.92 3.65
C ASP A 18 1.13 -9.89 2.22
N TRP A 19 1.99 -9.61 1.23
CA TRP A 19 1.63 -9.63 -0.19
C TRP A 19 1.24 -11.03 -0.67
N SER A 20 1.94 -12.08 -0.23
CA SER A 20 1.58 -13.47 -0.56
C SER A 20 0.19 -13.82 -0.05
N LEU A 21 -0.09 -13.51 1.22
CA LEU A 21 -1.41 -13.72 1.81
C LEU A 21 -2.49 -12.90 1.12
N PHE A 22 -2.22 -11.64 0.80
CA PHE A 22 -3.13 -10.84 -0.02
C PHE A 22 -3.47 -11.55 -1.32
N ARG A 23 -2.47 -12.04 -2.06
CA ARG A 23 -2.69 -12.72 -3.35
C ARG A 23 -3.49 -14.00 -3.22
N GLU A 24 -3.25 -14.79 -2.18
CA GLU A 24 -4.00 -16.02 -1.91
C GLU A 24 -5.46 -15.75 -1.55
N LEU A 25 -5.72 -14.66 -0.82
CA LEU A 25 -7.06 -14.30 -0.35
C LEU A 25 -7.84 -13.46 -1.36
N HIS A 26 -7.17 -12.73 -2.26
CA HIS A 26 -7.81 -11.79 -3.19
C HIS A 26 -8.84 -12.44 -4.12
N ASP A 27 -8.57 -13.67 -4.54
CA ASP A 27 -9.41 -14.42 -5.47
C ASP A 27 -10.40 -15.36 -4.75
N ARG A 28 -10.51 -15.26 -3.41
CA ARG A 28 -11.41 -16.07 -2.60
C ARG A 28 -12.70 -15.32 -2.27
N ASP A 29 -13.83 -15.92 -2.62
CA ASP A 29 -15.16 -15.37 -2.35
C ASP A 29 -15.64 -15.65 -0.90
N ASP A 30 -14.97 -16.55 -0.17
CA ASP A 30 -15.32 -16.95 1.19
C ASP A 30 -14.58 -16.15 2.29
N VAL A 31 -13.81 -15.13 1.89
CA VAL A 31 -13.02 -14.29 2.79
C VAL A 31 -13.59 -12.88 2.80
N SER A 32 -13.82 -12.32 3.98
CA SER A 32 -14.26 -10.93 4.11
C SER A 32 -13.26 -9.98 3.45
N ARG A 33 -13.79 -8.99 2.71
CA ARG A 33 -13.00 -7.97 2.02
C ARG A 33 -12.08 -7.20 2.98
N ALA A 34 -12.50 -7.04 4.25
CA ALA A 34 -11.69 -6.41 5.28
C ALA A 34 -10.32 -7.09 5.44
N HIS A 35 -10.28 -8.43 5.47
CA HIS A 35 -9.03 -9.17 5.60
C HIS A 35 -8.14 -9.03 4.37
N VAL A 36 -8.73 -9.16 3.17
CA VAL A 36 -8.00 -8.98 1.90
C VAL A 36 -7.34 -7.59 1.87
N LEU A 37 -8.11 -6.55 2.19
CA LEU A 37 -7.61 -5.18 2.16
C LEU A 37 -6.62 -4.89 3.28
N HIS A 38 -6.76 -5.49 4.46
CA HIS A 38 -5.80 -5.37 5.55
C HIS A 38 -4.42 -5.88 5.12
N TYR A 39 -4.33 -7.07 4.51
CA TYR A 39 -3.05 -7.60 4.03
C TYR A 39 -2.44 -6.72 2.94
N LEU A 40 -3.25 -6.14 2.05
CA LEU A 40 -2.75 -5.19 1.05
C LEU A 40 -2.20 -3.92 1.68
N GLN A 41 -2.93 -3.33 2.64
CA GLN A 41 -2.51 -2.15 3.38
C GLN A 41 -1.20 -2.42 4.14
N MET A 42 -1.11 -3.55 4.84
CA MET A 42 0.11 -3.97 5.54
C MET A 42 1.29 -4.22 4.60
N ALA A 43 1.08 -4.86 3.45
CA ALA A 43 2.13 -5.10 2.47
C ALA A 43 2.68 -3.78 1.91
N THR A 44 1.79 -2.86 1.54
CA THR A 44 2.16 -1.58 0.94
C THR A 44 2.81 -0.63 1.95
N GLU A 45 2.36 -0.59 3.21
CA GLU A 45 3.01 0.17 4.28
C GLU A 45 4.45 -0.30 4.50
N LYS A 46 4.65 -1.62 4.63
CA LYS A 46 5.97 -2.18 4.91
C LYS A 46 6.92 -2.06 3.72
N LEU A 47 6.41 -2.19 2.50
CA LEU A 47 7.18 -1.89 1.28
C LEU A 47 7.70 -0.45 1.29
N ALA A 48 6.83 0.53 1.59
CA ALA A 48 7.24 1.92 1.69
C ALA A 48 8.29 2.15 2.78
N LYS A 49 8.13 1.51 3.95
CA LYS A 49 9.12 1.58 5.03
C LYS A 49 10.46 0.99 4.60
N ALA A 50 10.49 -0.16 3.91
CA ALA A 50 11.71 -0.77 3.41
C ALA A 50 12.49 0.17 2.48
N TYR A 51 11.82 0.80 1.51
CA TYR A 51 12.43 1.80 0.63
C TYR A 51 12.90 3.04 1.40
N ARG A 52 12.12 3.54 2.38
CA ARG A 52 12.54 4.71 3.17
C ARG A 52 13.74 4.41 4.07
N PHE A 53 13.85 3.20 4.64
CA PHE A 53 15.02 2.80 5.41
C PHE A 53 16.28 2.72 4.53
N ARG A 54 16.16 2.16 3.32
CA ARG A 54 17.27 2.01 2.37
C ARG A 54 17.71 3.32 1.73
N ASP A 55 16.76 4.10 1.21
CA ASP A 55 17.04 5.15 0.22
C ASP A 55 16.99 6.58 0.82
N THR A 56 16.66 6.74 2.10
CA THR A 56 16.54 8.06 2.74
C THR A 56 17.29 8.14 4.06
N GLY A 57 17.45 9.36 4.59
CA GLY A 57 17.98 9.63 5.93
C GLY A 57 16.92 9.82 7.03
N ALA A 58 15.67 9.41 6.79
CA ALA A 58 14.58 9.59 7.77
C ALA A 58 14.86 8.86 9.10
N LYS A 59 14.46 9.44 10.23
CA LYS A 59 14.74 8.89 11.57
C LYS A 59 13.98 7.58 11.80
N GLU A 60 14.59 6.63 12.52
CA GLU A 60 13.99 5.31 12.77
C GLU A 60 12.62 5.45 13.47
N GLU A 61 12.53 6.32 14.47
CA GLU A 61 11.32 6.53 15.26
C GLU A 61 10.17 7.06 14.39
N GLU A 62 10.47 7.93 13.43
CA GLU A 62 9.49 8.46 12.47
C GLU A 62 8.99 7.35 11.54
N LEU A 63 9.91 6.51 11.03
CA LEU A 63 9.56 5.42 10.12
C LEU A 63 8.78 4.29 10.80
N ARG A 64 9.00 4.09 12.10
CA ARG A 64 8.28 3.05 12.86
C ARG A 64 6.89 3.49 13.30
N SER A 65 6.73 4.75 13.71
CA SER A 65 5.48 5.25 14.26
C SER A 65 4.51 5.81 13.21
N SER A 66 4.97 6.11 12.00
CA SER A 66 4.12 6.62 10.93
C SER A 66 3.51 5.49 10.09
N HIS A 67 2.19 5.52 9.93
CA HIS A 67 1.42 4.73 8.98
C HIS A 67 1.26 5.41 7.61
N VAL A 68 1.75 6.64 7.47
CA VAL A 68 1.61 7.44 6.26
C VAL A 68 2.91 7.40 5.48
N GLY A 69 2.85 7.03 4.20
CA GLY A 69 4.04 7.11 3.37
C GLY A 69 4.05 6.22 2.14
N PHE A 70 3.09 5.33 1.95
CA PHE A 70 2.96 4.54 0.74
C PHE A 70 2.56 5.36 -0.48
N GLU A 71 1.59 6.30 -0.39
CA GLU A 71 1.26 7.16 -1.53
C GLU A 71 2.45 8.04 -1.92
N ARG A 72 3.15 8.59 -0.91
CA ARG A 72 4.37 9.37 -1.09
C ARG A 72 5.48 8.54 -1.71
N PHE A 73 5.72 7.33 -1.20
CA PHE A 73 6.68 6.39 -1.76
C PHE A 73 6.34 6.10 -3.23
N LEU A 74 5.09 5.74 -3.52
CA LEU A 74 4.66 5.35 -4.86
C LEU A 74 4.86 6.51 -5.86
N ARG A 75 4.58 7.74 -5.43
CA ARG A 75 4.84 8.95 -6.23
C ARG A 75 6.33 9.11 -6.55
N LEU A 76 7.22 8.82 -5.61
CA LEU A 76 8.67 8.88 -5.80
C LEU A 76 9.18 7.72 -6.67
N PHE A 77 8.72 6.50 -6.39
CA PHE A 77 9.05 5.30 -7.16
C PHE A 77 8.66 5.46 -8.63
N LEU A 78 7.42 5.88 -8.90
CA LEU A 78 6.94 6.13 -10.26
C LEU A 78 7.65 7.32 -10.94
N GLY A 79 8.17 8.26 -10.15
CA GLY A 79 8.98 9.38 -10.62
C GLY A 79 10.46 9.05 -10.83
N SER A 80 10.91 7.83 -10.50
CA SER A 80 12.31 7.44 -10.63
C SER A 80 12.74 7.45 -12.11
N ALA A 81 14.01 7.76 -12.36
CA ALA A 81 14.56 7.84 -13.71
C ALA A 81 14.37 6.52 -14.48
N GLU A 82 14.41 5.38 -13.78
CA GLU A 82 14.17 4.08 -14.39
C GLU A 82 12.72 3.90 -14.84
N VAL A 83 11.75 4.16 -13.96
CA VAL A 83 10.33 4.05 -14.34
C VAL A 83 10.02 5.03 -15.46
N VAL A 84 10.50 6.27 -15.38
CA VAL A 84 10.33 7.26 -16.45
C VAL A 84 10.93 6.76 -17.77
N ARG A 85 12.12 6.15 -17.77
CA ARG A 85 12.71 5.53 -18.97
C ARG A 85 11.85 4.40 -19.53
N ARG A 86 11.27 3.54 -18.68
CA ARG A 86 10.35 2.48 -19.13
C ARG A 86 9.15 3.06 -19.91
N TYR A 87 8.73 4.29 -19.64
CA TYR A 87 7.63 4.97 -20.35
C TYR A 87 8.09 5.97 -21.43
N ALA A 88 9.34 5.94 -21.88
CA ALA A 88 9.82 6.80 -22.96
C ALA A 88 8.91 6.67 -24.21
N GLY A 89 8.50 7.81 -24.78
CA GLY A 89 7.54 7.86 -25.90
C GLY A 89 6.08 7.56 -25.54
N ARG A 90 5.76 7.27 -24.28
CA ARG A 90 4.41 6.87 -23.80
C ARG A 90 3.90 7.79 -22.67
N ASN A 91 4.09 9.11 -22.80
CA ASN A 91 3.82 10.07 -21.74
C ASN A 91 2.36 10.07 -21.25
N ALA A 92 1.38 9.96 -22.16
CA ALA A 92 -0.04 9.90 -21.77
C ALA A 92 -0.35 8.66 -20.92
N GLN A 93 0.25 7.51 -21.24
CA GLN A 93 0.14 6.30 -20.45
C GLN A 93 0.80 6.46 -19.08
N TYR A 94 2.00 7.05 -19.03
CA TYR A 94 2.69 7.33 -17.76
C TYR A 94 1.88 8.21 -16.82
N LEU A 95 1.32 9.32 -17.32
CA LEU A 95 0.49 10.23 -16.52
C LEU A 95 -0.76 9.53 -15.98
N ARG A 96 -1.40 8.68 -16.80
CA ARG A 96 -2.53 7.85 -16.38
C ARG A 96 -2.13 6.88 -15.27
N VAL A 97 -1.05 6.12 -15.47
CA VAL A 97 -0.54 5.14 -14.49
C VAL A 97 -0.29 5.83 -13.15
N ARG A 98 0.42 6.96 -13.18
CA ARG A 98 0.74 7.73 -11.98
C ARG A 98 -0.52 8.24 -11.27
N LYS A 99 -1.50 8.76 -12.01
CA LYS A 99 -2.77 9.23 -11.44
C LYS A 99 -3.55 8.10 -10.79
N GLU A 100 -3.79 7.01 -11.52
CA GLU A 100 -4.58 5.86 -11.05
C GLU A 100 -3.92 5.18 -9.84
N CYS A 101 -2.60 4.93 -9.91
CA CYS A 101 -1.87 4.29 -8.82
C CYS A 101 -1.83 5.13 -7.54
N CYS A 102 -1.59 6.45 -7.64
CA CYS A 102 -1.62 7.33 -6.46
C CYS A 102 -3.02 7.43 -5.85
N HIS A 103 -4.07 7.45 -6.67
CA HIS A 103 -5.45 7.46 -6.17
C HIS A 103 -5.76 6.20 -5.36
N ILE A 104 -5.41 5.03 -5.88
CA ILE A 104 -5.61 3.76 -5.18
C ILE A 104 -4.73 3.69 -3.91
N ALA A 105 -3.46 4.11 -4.00
CA ALA A 105 -2.57 4.13 -2.84
C ALA A 105 -3.14 4.97 -1.68
N ARG A 106 -3.74 6.13 -1.99
CA ARG A 106 -4.40 6.95 -0.98
C ARG A 106 -5.60 6.24 -0.35
N ALA A 107 -6.43 5.59 -1.16
CA ALA A 107 -7.57 4.83 -0.66
C ALA A 107 -7.14 3.68 0.26
N ILE A 108 -6.05 2.98 -0.07
CA ILE A 108 -5.48 1.92 0.76
C ILE A 108 -4.88 2.48 2.06
N GLU A 109 -4.15 3.60 2.03
CA GLU A 109 -3.63 4.23 3.25
C GLU A 109 -4.74 4.63 4.23
N GLN A 110 -5.87 5.13 3.71
CA GLN A 110 -7.04 5.53 4.50
C GLN A 110 -7.74 4.37 5.21
N LEU A 111 -7.43 3.11 4.88
CA LEU A 111 -7.92 1.95 5.62
C LEU A 111 -7.26 1.78 6.99
N THR A 112 -6.22 2.56 7.28
CA THR A 112 -5.54 2.57 8.57
C THR A 112 -6.29 3.51 9.52
N PRO A 113 -6.63 3.07 10.76
CA PRO A 113 -7.41 3.90 11.68
C PRO A 113 -6.75 5.24 12.01
N SER A 114 -5.42 5.35 11.94
CA SER A 114 -4.70 6.59 12.28
C SER A 114 -4.68 7.65 11.17
N VAL A 115 -5.14 7.36 9.94
CA VAL A 115 -4.90 8.23 8.77
C VAL A 115 -6.09 9.16 8.46
N ASP A 116 -7.31 8.83 8.90
CA ASP A 116 -8.48 9.66 8.61
C ASP A 116 -9.74 9.37 9.47
N ALA A 117 -9.58 8.85 10.69
CA ALA A 117 -10.72 8.37 11.49
C ALA A 117 -11.84 9.39 11.73
N GLU A 118 -11.54 10.69 11.69
CA GLU A 118 -12.54 11.75 11.87
C GLU A 118 -13.45 11.96 10.65
N THR A 119 -12.94 11.77 9.43
CA THR A 119 -13.71 12.03 8.20
C THR A 119 -14.14 10.76 7.48
N ASN A 120 -13.38 9.68 7.63
CA ASN A 120 -13.70 8.35 7.15
C ASN A 120 -13.34 7.32 8.23
N PRO A 121 -14.28 6.94 9.09
CA PRO A 121 -14.01 6.00 10.18
C PRO A 121 -13.85 4.55 9.69
N ALA A 122 -14.19 4.26 8.43
CA ALA A 122 -14.08 2.92 7.87
C ALA A 122 -12.62 2.48 7.74
N ASN A 123 -12.26 1.45 8.49
CA ASN A 123 -10.92 0.91 8.57
C ASN A 123 -10.97 -0.63 8.63
N THR A 124 -9.85 -1.30 8.42
CA THR A 124 -9.83 -2.77 8.37
C THR A 124 -9.59 -3.45 9.72
N GLU A 125 -9.31 -2.69 10.78
CA GLU A 125 -8.74 -3.21 12.04
C GLU A 125 -9.71 -3.18 13.22
N HIS A 126 -10.53 -2.14 13.30
CA HIS A 126 -11.33 -1.84 14.48
C HIS A 126 -12.77 -1.48 14.09
N PRO A 127 -13.77 -1.93 14.87
CA PRO A 127 -15.13 -1.42 14.74
C PRO A 127 -15.18 0.09 14.93
N TRP A 128 -16.14 0.73 14.26
CA TRP A 128 -16.37 2.18 14.38
C TRP A 128 -17.86 2.51 14.53
N ALA A 129 -18.14 3.71 15.03
CA ALA A 129 -19.49 4.22 15.13
C ALA A 129 -19.96 4.80 13.78
N ASP A 130 -21.17 4.45 13.37
CA ASP A 130 -21.88 5.01 12.23
C ASP A 130 -23.29 5.40 12.67
N GLY A 131 -23.44 6.65 13.11
CA GLY A 131 -24.64 7.12 13.80
C GLY A 131 -24.87 6.37 15.11
N GLU A 132 -26.01 5.71 15.24
CA GLU A 132 -26.37 4.89 16.42
C GLU A 132 -25.85 3.44 16.33
N ARG A 133 -25.19 3.06 15.22
CA ARG A 133 -24.72 1.70 14.98
C ARG A 133 -23.23 1.57 15.23
N VAL A 134 -22.80 0.36 15.59
CA VAL A 134 -21.40 -0.05 15.56
C VAL A 134 -21.21 -0.97 14.36
N VAL A 135 -20.30 -0.60 13.46
CA VAL A 135 -19.98 -1.37 12.26
C VAL A 135 -18.69 -2.12 12.49
N ALA A 136 -18.72 -3.44 12.35
CA ALA A 136 -17.50 -4.24 12.31
C ALA A 136 -16.90 -4.18 10.89
N PRO A 137 -15.57 -4.14 10.72
CA PRO A 137 -14.94 -4.13 9.41
C PRO A 137 -15.42 -5.26 8.51
N VAL A 138 -15.62 -6.46 9.07
CA VAL A 138 -16.01 -7.64 8.30
C VAL A 138 -17.37 -7.54 7.62
N ASP A 139 -18.25 -6.66 8.12
CA ASP A 139 -19.60 -6.41 7.60
C ASP A 139 -19.62 -5.26 6.57
N HIS A 140 -18.50 -4.55 6.38
CA HIS A 140 -18.41 -3.40 5.49
C HIS A 140 -17.90 -3.78 4.09
N ALA A 141 -18.50 -3.20 3.05
CA ALA A 141 -18.23 -3.59 1.65
C ALA A 141 -16.92 -3.02 1.07
N PHE A 142 -16.41 -1.91 1.61
CA PHE A 142 -15.20 -1.21 1.12
C PHE A 142 -15.15 -0.94 -0.39
N SER A 143 -16.28 -0.54 -0.99
CA SER A 143 -16.38 -0.27 -2.43
C SER A 143 -15.37 0.77 -2.96
N HIS A 144 -14.92 1.70 -2.11
CA HIS A 144 -13.91 2.71 -2.45
C HIS A 144 -12.48 2.17 -2.54
N ALA A 145 -12.22 0.95 -2.06
CA ALA A 145 -10.92 0.28 -2.07
C ALA A 145 -10.95 -1.04 -2.85
N ASP A 146 -12.06 -1.35 -3.53
CA ASP A 146 -12.21 -2.56 -4.31
C ASP A 146 -11.42 -2.49 -5.64
N LEU A 147 -10.29 -3.17 -5.66
CA LEU A 147 -9.39 -3.19 -6.82
C LEU A 147 -10.00 -3.85 -8.07
N SER A 148 -11.06 -4.64 -7.93
CA SER A 148 -11.72 -5.26 -9.07
C SER A 148 -12.58 -4.26 -9.86
N THR A 149 -13.10 -3.24 -9.17
CA THR A 149 -13.98 -2.21 -9.73
C THR A 149 -13.25 -0.89 -9.99
N LEU A 150 -12.18 -0.59 -9.25
CA LEU A 150 -11.42 0.64 -9.43
C LEU A 150 -10.65 0.66 -10.77
N PRO A 151 -10.76 1.75 -11.56
CA PRO A 151 -9.92 1.96 -12.73
C PRO A 151 -8.44 1.91 -12.34
N GLY A 152 -7.70 0.98 -12.93
CA GLY A 152 -6.28 0.80 -12.66
C GLY A 152 -5.95 -0.15 -11.50
N GLY A 153 -6.92 -0.84 -10.88
CA GLY A 153 -6.63 -1.81 -9.81
C GLY A 153 -5.61 -2.88 -10.19
N ARG A 154 -5.81 -3.56 -11.34
CA ARG A 154 -4.81 -4.52 -11.89
C ARG A 154 -3.46 -3.87 -12.21
N LEU A 155 -3.45 -2.61 -12.59
CA LEU A 155 -2.20 -1.88 -12.87
C LEU A 155 -1.47 -1.58 -11.56
N PHE A 156 -2.18 -1.09 -10.55
CA PHE A 156 -1.66 -0.85 -9.22
C PHE A 156 -1.03 -2.11 -8.62
N LEU A 157 -1.72 -3.25 -8.68
CA LEU A 157 -1.18 -4.53 -8.19
C LEU A 157 0.12 -4.94 -8.91
N ARG A 158 0.19 -4.72 -10.23
CA ARG A 158 1.43 -4.96 -10.99
C ARG A 158 2.56 -4.03 -10.58
N VAL A 159 2.27 -2.76 -10.26
CA VAL A 159 3.28 -1.81 -9.78
C VAL A 159 3.79 -2.21 -8.40
N VAL A 160 2.92 -2.64 -7.50
CA VAL A 160 3.33 -3.14 -6.16
C VAL A 160 4.22 -4.38 -6.30
N GLY A 161 3.80 -5.36 -7.12
CA GLY A 161 4.62 -6.54 -7.40
C GLY A 161 5.98 -6.18 -7.98
N ALA A 162 6.02 -5.31 -8.99
CA ALA A 162 7.28 -4.87 -9.58
C ALA A 162 8.20 -4.13 -8.59
N ALA A 163 7.64 -3.34 -7.67
CA ALA A 163 8.42 -2.67 -6.64
C ALA A 163 8.98 -3.66 -5.59
N LEU A 164 8.24 -4.72 -5.25
CA LEU A 164 8.76 -5.79 -4.39
C LEU A 164 9.95 -6.51 -5.06
N ASP A 165 9.80 -6.84 -6.34
CA ASP A 165 10.82 -7.57 -7.11
C ASP A 165 12.08 -6.70 -7.34
N GLU A 166 11.89 -5.44 -7.75
CA GLU A 166 12.99 -4.48 -7.96
C GLU A 166 13.80 -4.20 -6.68
N TYR A 167 13.17 -4.31 -5.51
CA TYR A 167 13.87 -4.10 -4.25
C TYR A 167 15.03 -5.10 -4.06
N GLU A 168 14.87 -6.34 -4.51
CA GLU A 168 15.86 -7.42 -4.33
C GLU A 168 16.96 -7.41 -5.39
N GLU A 169 16.66 -6.88 -6.57
CA GLU A 169 17.63 -6.75 -7.66
C GLU A 169 18.64 -5.60 -7.42
N ARG A 170 18.38 -4.75 -6.42
CA ARG A 170 19.20 -3.60 -6.05
C ARG A 170 19.81 -3.77 -4.66
N PRO A 171 21.13 -4.06 -4.56
CA PRO A 171 21.82 -4.07 -3.27
C PRO A 171 21.88 -2.69 -2.63
#